data_AF-A0A935ADZ1-F1
#
_entry.id   AF-A0A935ADZ1-F1
#
_cell.length_a   1.000
_cell.length_b   1.000
_cell.length_c   1.000
_cell.angle_alpha   90.00
_cell.angle_beta   90.00
_cell.angle_gamma   90.00
#
_symmetry.space_group_name_H-M   'P 1'
#
loop_
_entity.id
_entity.type
_entity.pdbx_description
1 polymer ?
#
loop_
_entity_poly.entity_id
_entity_poly.type
_entity_poly.pdbx_seq_one_letter_code
_entity_poly.pdbx_strand_id
1 'polypeptide(L)'
;MIPAPPGSISVFVRARLCKLPVLASVAIALGPNSGANAVDRCDQLPSPSVTLKRHEEPITLDTRSSYRTLTLIGPRNLPAGKQVLGLTRGTATVRFESRITAYTDPGGRWECASPQLTVTYGFSPMTVYVAREFQPGSCAYKEIHEHELRHVRAYQAHLLRIEQELADTLKRRFVTDGPWRGPVGQARARLQQELEERWAPYIRREMNKVDAAQALIDTPEEYARVAESCGGEVKRLTR
;
A
#
# COMPACT_ATOMS: atom_id res chain seq x y z
N MET A 1 5.48 -67.92 -15.89
CA MET A 1 6.09 -68.08 -17.23
C MET A 1 7.24 -67.10 -17.35
N ILE A 2 8.46 -67.63 -17.23
CA ILE A 2 9.75 -67.06 -17.68
C ILE A 2 9.79 -67.37 -19.20
N PRO A 3 10.36 -66.53 -20.11
CA PRO A 3 11.78 -66.23 -20.02
C PRO A 3 12.31 -64.86 -20.51
N ALA A 4 13.43 -64.48 -19.89
CA ALA A 4 14.49 -63.64 -20.45
C ALA A 4 15.10 -64.28 -21.71
N PRO A 5 15.84 -63.53 -22.56
CA PRO A 5 17.29 -63.82 -22.68
C PRO A 5 18.10 -62.58 -23.17
N PRO A 6 19.34 -62.75 -23.66
CA PRO A 6 20.59 -63.07 -22.96
C PRO A 6 21.59 -61.90 -23.13
N GLY A 7 22.81 -61.82 -22.60
CA GLY A 7 23.75 -62.77 -22.03
C GLY A 7 25.13 -62.17 -22.29
N SER A 8 25.92 -62.01 -21.23
CA SER A 8 27.34 -61.66 -21.33
C SER A 8 28.15 -62.87 -21.81
N ILE A 9 29.06 -62.66 -22.77
CA ILE A 9 30.10 -63.61 -23.11
C ILE A 9 31.44 -62.86 -23.05
N SER A 10 32.27 -63.24 -22.08
CA SER A 10 33.71 -62.99 -22.09
C SER A 10 34.40 -64.14 -22.81
N VAL A 11 35.26 -63.84 -23.78
CA VAL A 11 36.28 -64.77 -24.30
C VAL A 11 37.60 -64.02 -24.37
N PHE A 12 38.58 -64.51 -23.61
CA PHE A 12 40.01 -64.28 -23.80
C PHE A 12 40.48 -65.05 -25.05
N VAL A 13 41.44 -64.50 -25.82
CA VAL A 13 42.66 -65.19 -26.30
C VAL A 13 43.53 -64.28 -27.19
N ARG A 14 44.78 -64.12 -26.72
CA ARG A 14 46.09 -63.96 -27.38
C ARG A 14 46.36 -62.91 -28.47
N ALA A 15 47.20 -61.97 -28.05
CA ALA A 15 48.33 -61.31 -28.71
C ALA A 15 48.77 -61.78 -30.12
N ARG A 16 48.91 -60.79 -31.03
CA ARG A 16 50.04 -60.71 -31.98
C ARG A 16 50.49 -59.26 -32.11
N LEU A 17 51.80 -59.04 -31.96
CA LEU A 17 52.51 -57.80 -32.31
C LEU A 17 52.37 -57.52 -33.82
N CYS A 18 52.13 -56.27 -34.21
CA CYS A 18 52.72 -55.71 -35.42
C CYS A 18 52.64 -54.17 -35.49
N LYS A 19 53.80 -53.53 -35.35
CA LYS A 19 54.27 -52.29 -36.02
C LYS A 19 53.40 -51.00 -35.99
N LEU A 20 53.93 -50.02 -35.25
CA LEU A 20 53.83 -48.56 -35.48
C LEU A 20 54.04 -48.20 -36.98
N PRO A 21 53.47 -47.08 -37.51
CA PRO A 21 53.88 -45.75 -37.05
C PRO A 21 52.87 -44.56 -37.17
N VAL A 22 53.34 -43.44 -36.64
CA VAL A 22 52.93 -42.04 -36.86
C VAL A 22 51.75 -41.51 -36.03
N LEU A 23 52.11 -40.94 -34.89
CA LEU A 23 51.35 -39.94 -34.14
C LEU A 23 51.15 -38.69 -35.02
N ALA A 24 49.91 -38.43 -35.46
CA ALA A 24 49.48 -37.10 -35.85
C ALA A 24 48.85 -36.44 -34.62
N SER A 25 49.65 -35.64 -33.90
CA SER A 25 49.17 -34.80 -32.81
C SER A 25 48.28 -33.69 -33.38
N VAL A 26 46.96 -33.90 -33.37
CA VAL A 26 45.99 -32.81 -33.52
C VAL A 26 45.98 -32.06 -32.20
N ALA A 27 46.70 -30.95 -32.14
CA ALA A 27 46.59 -30.00 -31.05
C ALA A 27 45.22 -29.30 -31.16
N ILE A 28 44.22 -29.82 -30.44
CA ILE A 28 42.98 -29.09 -30.18
C ILE A 28 43.36 -27.97 -29.23
N ALA A 29 43.54 -26.76 -29.76
CA ALA A 29 43.63 -25.56 -28.97
C ALA A 29 42.27 -25.33 -28.29
N LEU A 30 42.14 -25.81 -27.04
CA LEU A 30 41.12 -25.35 -26.10
C LEU A 30 41.43 -23.88 -25.80
N GLY A 31 40.94 -22.99 -26.65
CA GLY A 31 40.92 -21.56 -26.35
C GLY A 31 40.13 -21.36 -25.06
N PRO A 32 40.58 -20.49 -24.13
CA PRO A 32 39.78 -20.15 -22.97
C PRO A 32 38.46 -19.59 -23.47
N ASN A 33 37.38 -20.31 -23.20
CA ASN A 33 36.02 -19.85 -23.40
C ASN A 33 35.86 -18.65 -22.46
N SER A 34 36.19 -17.47 -22.96
CA SER A 34 35.92 -16.21 -22.28
C SER A 34 34.40 -16.09 -22.30
N GLY A 35 33.76 -16.66 -21.29
CA GLY A 35 32.40 -16.34 -20.92
C GLY A 35 32.40 -14.86 -20.58
N ALA A 36 32.32 -14.02 -21.60
CA ALA A 36 31.94 -12.64 -21.43
C ALA A 36 30.62 -12.69 -20.67
N ASN A 37 30.64 -12.28 -19.40
CA ASN A 37 29.44 -11.97 -18.66
C ASN A 37 28.74 -10.88 -19.46
N ALA A 38 27.86 -11.28 -20.37
CA ALA A 38 27.02 -10.36 -21.09
C ALA A 38 26.20 -9.64 -20.02
N VAL A 39 26.50 -8.36 -19.82
CA VAL A 39 25.74 -7.52 -18.88
C VAL A 39 24.28 -7.64 -19.30
N ASP A 40 23.46 -8.21 -18.41
CA ASP A 40 22.03 -8.30 -18.66
C ASP A 40 21.50 -6.87 -18.75
N ARG A 41 20.91 -6.49 -19.90
CA ARG A 41 20.38 -5.15 -20.10
C ARG A 41 19.25 -4.83 -19.13
N CYS A 42 18.62 -5.84 -18.56
CA CYS A 42 17.69 -5.68 -17.46
C CYS A 42 18.36 -5.05 -16.23
N ASP A 43 19.60 -5.41 -15.93
CA ASP A 43 20.34 -4.92 -14.76
C ASP A 43 20.78 -3.45 -14.93
N GLN A 44 20.61 -2.89 -16.14
CA GLN A 44 20.83 -1.46 -16.43
C GLN A 44 19.59 -0.60 -16.13
N LEU A 45 18.43 -1.22 -15.87
CA LEU A 45 17.25 -0.48 -15.44
C LEU A 45 17.45 0.07 -14.02
N PRO A 46 16.86 1.24 -13.69
CA PRO A 46 16.88 1.73 -12.32
C PRO A 46 16.24 0.69 -11.40
N SER A 47 16.64 0.63 -10.13
CA SER A 47 15.95 -0.19 -9.15
C SER A 47 14.49 0.28 -8.99
N PRO A 48 13.53 -0.64 -8.77
CA PRO A 48 12.17 -0.25 -8.43
C PRO A 48 12.15 0.64 -7.18
N SER A 49 11.22 1.59 -7.12
CA SER A 49 11.16 2.53 -6.00
C SER A 49 9.72 2.79 -5.55
N VAL A 50 9.59 3.13 -4.27
CA VAL A 50 8.32 3.53 -3.65
C VAL A 50 8.56 4.81 -2.86
N THR A 51 7.76 5.82 -3.14
CA THR A 51 7.70 7.09 -2.39
C THR A 51 6.28 7.29 -1.85
N LEU A 52 6.17 7.66 -0.58
CA LEU A 52 4.89 8.03 0.02
C LEU A 52 4.77 9.55 0.08
N LYS A 53 3.55 10.05 -0.11
CA LYS A 53 3.20 11.46 0.06
C LYS A 53 1.91 11.55 0.87
N ARG A 54 1.93 12.32 1.95
CA ARG A 54 0.69 12.68 2.65
C ARG A 54 -0.07 13.70 1.81
N HIS A 55 -1.36 13.45 1.64
CA HIS A 55 -2.28 14.40 1.04
C HIS A 55 -2.79 15.33 2.13
N GLU A 56 -2.34 16.58 2.08
CA GLU A 56 -2.76 17.63 3.01
C GLU A 56 -3.73 18.57 2.26
N GLU A 57 -4.95 18.66 2.75
CA GLU A 57 -5.98 19.57 2.26
C GLU A 57 -6.58 20.32 3.46
N PRO A 58 -6.93 21.61 3.32
CA PRO A 58 -7.62 22.34 4.38
C PRO A 58 -8.92 21.66 4.79
N ILE A 59 -9.23 21.70 6.09
CA ILE A 59 -10.54 21.27 6.57
C ILE A 59 -11.63 22.21 6.05
N THR A 60 -12.78 21.63 5.77
CA THR A 60 -14.01 22.36 5.45
C THR A 60 -14.87 22.47 6.70
N LEU A 61 -15.55 23.60 6.89
CA LEU A 61 -16.48 23.81 8.00
C LEU A 61 -17.92 23.87 7.48
N ASP A 62 -18.81 23.08 8.05
CA ASP A 62 -20.25 23.16 7.81
C ASP A 62 -20.99 23.52 9.10
N THR A 63 -21.65 24.68 9.08
CA THR A 63 -22.51 25.18 10.17
C THR A 63 -23.98 25.24 9.77
N ARG A 64 -24.36 24.50 8.70
CA ARG A 64 -25.69 24.56 8.09
C ARG A 64 -26.52 23.32 8.43
N SER A 65 -25.85 22.22 8.77
CA SER A 65 -26.48 20.94 9.14
C SER A 65 -27.09 21.02 10.54
N SER A 66 -28.27 20.45 10.74
CA SER A 66 -28.90 20.37 12.08
C SER A 66 -28.33 19.23 12.92
N TYR A 67 -28.39 19.32 14.25
CA TYR A 67 -27.97 18.19 15.11
C TYR A 67 -28.74 16.89 14.78
N ARG A 68 -29.99 16.98 14.30
CA ARG A 68 -30.78 15.82 13.86
C ARG A 68 -30.15 15.17 12.64
N THR A 69 -29.75 15.98 11.65
CA THR A 69 -29.02 15.51 10.47
C THR A 69 -27.68 14.90 10.86
N LEU A 70 -26.92 15.56 11.75
CA LEU A 70 -25.64 15.05 12.23
C LEU A 70 -25.80 13.71 12.97
N THR A 71 -26.86 13.55 13.75
CA THR A 71 -27.17 12.30 14.46
C THR A 71 -27.46 11.15 13.50
N LEU A 72 -28.13 11.42 12.37
CA LEU A 72 -28.40 10.39 11.35
C LEU A 72 -27.14 9.93 10.61
N ILE A 73 -26.20 10.83 10.38
CA ILE A 73 -24.96 10.50 9.67
C ILE A 73 -23.84 10.09 10.62
N GLY A 74 -23.94 10.38 11.92
CA GLY A 74 -22.93 10.10 12.94
C GLY A 74 -22.69 8.61 13.22
N PRO A 75 -21.98 8.28 14.32
CA PRO A 75 -21.67 6.90 14.67
C PRO A 75 -22.93 6.03 14.80
N ARG A 76 -22.89 4.80 14.27
CA ARG A 76 -24.05 3.88 14.33
C ARG A 76 -24.38 3.37 15.74
N ASN A 77 -23.40 3.44 16.65
CA ASN A 77 -23.51 2.93 18.02
C ASN A 77 -23.73 4.04 19.06
N LEU A 78 -24.37 5.14 18.66
CA LEU A 78 -24.74 6.20 19.61
C LEU A 78 -25.69 5.64 20.68
N PRO A 79 -25.43 5.89 21.98
CA PRO A 79 -26.35 5.48 23.03
C PRO A 79 -27.76 6.04 22.82
N ALA A 80 -28.78 5.27 23.20
CA ALA A 80 -30.17 5.67 23.04
C ALA A 80 -30.45 7.05 23.67
N GLY A 81 -31.10 7.94 22.91
CA GLY A 81 -31.44 9.30 23.34
C GLY A 81 -30.28 10.31 23.31
N LYS A 82 -29.08 9.92 22.84
CA LYS A 82 -27.98 10.86 22.60
C LYS A 82 -28.07 11.48 21.21
N GLN A 83 -27.56 12.70 21.08
CA GLN A 83 -27.54 13.49 19.86
C GLN A 83 -26.10 13.89 19.53
N VAL A 84 -25.83 14.03 18.24
CA VAL A 84 -24.53 14.49 17.71
C VAL A 84 -24.61 16.00 17.48
N LEU A 85 -23.79 16.75 18.21
CA LEU A 85 -23.80 18.22 18.20
C LEU A 85 -22.72 18.80 17.26
N GLY A 86 -21.61 18.08 17.16
CA GLY A 86 -20.56 18.28 16.18
C GLY A 86 -20.16 16.93 15.58
N LEU A 87 -19.53 16.97 14.42
CA LEU A 87 -19.01 15.77 13.78
C LEU A 87 -17.78 16.12 12.96
N THR A 88 -16.73 15.33 13.08
CA THR A 88 -15.57 15.42 12.17
C THR A 88 -15.56 14.18 11.29
N ARG A 89 -15.56 14.39 9.96
CA ARG A 89 -15.56 13.31 8.98
C ARG A 89 -14.42 13.50 7.99
N GLY A 90 -13.46 12.58 8.01
CA GLY A 90 -12.46 12.42 6.97
C GLY A 90 -12.79 11.23 6.06
N THR A 91 -12.73 11.41 4.75
CA THR A 91 -12.82 10.28 3.80
C THR A 91 -11.44 9.79 3.42
N ALA A 92 -11.10 8.52 3.72
CA ALA A 92 -9.80 7.97 3.38
C ALA A 92 -9.61 7.87 1.85
N THR A 93 -8.62 8.58 1.32
CA THR A 93 -8.26 8.60 -0.09
C THR A 93 -6.85 8.08 -0.30
N VAL A 94 -6.68 7.34 -1.39
CA VAL A 94 -5.39 6.78 -1.82
C VAL A 94 -5.31 6.92 -3.33
N ARG A 95 -4.21 7.48 -3.81
CA ARG A 95 -3.90 7.67 -5.23
C ARG A 95 -2.54 7.06 -5.51
N PHE A 96 -2.47 6.29 -6.59
CA PHE A 96 -1.22 5.72 -7.08
C PHE A 96 -0.81 6.40 -8.38
N GLU A 97 0.45 6.77 -8.45
CA GLU A 97 1.11 7.18 -9.67
C GLU A 97 2.26 6.21 -9.92
N SER A 98 2.30 5.61 -11.12
CA SER A 98 3.34 4.67 -11.50
C SER A 98 3.99 5.07 -12.82
N ARG A 99 5.31 5.17 -12.81
CA ARG A 99 6.14 5.15 -14.02
C ARG A 99 6.79 3.79 -14.14
N ILE A 100 6.87 3.22 -15.34
CA ILE A 100 7.53 1.94 -15.56
C ILE A 100 8.53 2.13 -16.69
N THR A 101 9.79 1.81 -16.41
CA THR A 101 10.83 1.68 -17.43
C THR A 101 10.97 0.21 -17.75
N ALA A 102 10.83 -0.17 -19.02
CA ALA A 102 10.88 -1.57 -19.44
C ALA A 102 11.89 -1.80 -20.57
N TYR A 103 12.44 -3.01 -20.61
CA TYR A 103 13.30 -3.52 -21.66
C TYR A 103 12.76 -4.86 -22.15
N THR A 104 12.52 -4.98 -23.45
CA THR A 104 12.11 -6.23 -24.09
C THR A 104 13.33 -6.98 -24.59
N ASP A 105 13.37 -8.29 -24.35
CA ASP A 105 14.44 -9.15 -24.82
C ASP A 105 14.47 -9.22 -26.36
N PRO A 106 15.61 -9.57 -26.99
CA PRO A 106 15.69 -9.68 -28.45
C PRO A 106 14.71 -10.71 -29.04
N GLY A 107 14.27 -11.68 -28.24
CA GLY A 107 13.28 -12.69 -28.63
C GLY A 107 11.83 -12.20 -28.62
N GLY A 108 11.55 -11.00 -28.10
CA GLY A 108 10.21 -10.40 -28.05
C GLY A 108 9.21 -11.12 -27.14
N ARG A 109 9.66 -12.07 -26.32
CA ARG A 109 8.79 -12.89 -25.45
C ARG A 109 8.83 -12.45 -24.00
N TRP A 110 9.96 -11.88 -23.58
CA TRP A 110 10.19 -11.50 -22.19
C TRP A 110 10.49 -10.01 -22.09
N GLU A 111 10.02 -9.38 -21.02
CA GLU A 111 10.41 -8.04 -20.63
C GLU A 111 10.92 -8.01 -19.19
N CYS A 112 11.80 -7.06 -18.95
CA CYS A 112 12.13 -6.59 -17.62
C CYS A 112 11.49 -5.22 -17.41
N ALA A 113 10.93 -4.99 -16.23
CA ALA A 113 10.21 -3.77 -15.90
C ALA A 113 10.64 -3.26 -14.52
N SER A 114 10.96 -1.99 -14.43
CA SER A 114 11.25 -1.31 -13.18
C SER A 114 10.17 -0.27 -12.90
N PRO A 115 9.28 -0.51 -11.92
CA PRO A 115 8.28 0.46 -11.50
C PRO A 115 8.83 1.49 -10.51
N GLN A 116 8.50 2.75 -10.73
CA GLN A 116 8.67 3.86 -9.79
C GLN A 116 7.29 4.29 -9.34
N LEU A 117 6.98 4.04 -8.06
CA LEU A 117 5.67 4.26 -7.46
C LEU A 117 5.68 5.50 -6.56
N THR A 118 4.70 6.37 -6.76
CA THR A 118 4.32 7.40 -5.80
C THR A 118 2.94 7.09 -5.25
N VAL A 119 2.84 6.93 -3.93
CA VAL A 119 1.60 6.65 -3.22
C VAL A 119 1.20 7.91 -2.45
N THR A 120 0.12 8.54 -2.88
CA THR A 120 -0.45 9.69 -2.18
C THR A 120 -1.63 9.24 -1.33
N TYR A 121 -1.62 9.52 -0.03
CA TYR A 121 -2.65 9.05 0.90
C TYR A 121 -3.04 10.13 1.91
N GLY A 122 -4.32 10.19 2.29
CA GLY A 122 -4.80 11.16 3.27
C GLY A 122 -6.33 11.22 3.32
N PHE A 123 -6.87 12.07 4.19
CA PHE A 123 -8.31 12.22 4.34
C PHE A 123 -8.81 13.41 3.51
N SER A 124 -9.59 13.16 2.47
CA SER A 124 -10.18 14.18 1.60
C SER A 124 -11.53 13.72 1.03
N PRO A 125 -12.62 14.52 1.17
CA PRO A 125 -12.67 15.73 1.98
C PRO A 125 -12.55 15.42 3.48
N MET A 126 -12.07 16.40 4.25
CA MET A 126 -12.21 16.45 5.69
C MET A 126 -13.15 17.60 6.07
N THR A 127 -14.27 17.26 6.70
CA THR A 127 -15.30 18.23 7.09
C THR A 127 -15.53 18.19 8.58
N VAL A 128 -15.47 19.37 9.20
CA VAL A 128 -15.92 19.63 10.56
C VAL A 128 -17.33 20.20 10.48
N TYR A 129 -18.26 19.55 11.15
CA TYR A 129 -19.64 19.97 11.29
C TYR A 129 -19.86 20.51 12.69
N VAL A 130 -20.53 21.65 12.78
CA VAL A 130 -21.13 22.14 14.03
C VAL A 130 -22.61 22.36 13.75
N ALA A 131 -23.48 21.79 14.58
CA ALA A 131 -24.91 21.89 14.36
C ALA A 131 -25.36 23.36 14.30
N ARG A 132 -26.17 23.69 13.30
CA ARG A 132 -26.65 25.07 13.01
C ARG A 132 -27.38 25.73 14.18
N GLU A 133 -27.93 24.93 15.08
CA GLU A 133 -28.59 25.41 16.31
C GLU A 133 -27.60 26.18 17.22
N PHE A 134 -26.30 25.93 17.08
CA PHE A 134 -25.23 26.65 17.78
C PHE A 134 -24.61 27.70 16.86
N GLN A 135 -25.00 28.97 17.03
CA GLN A 135 -24.55 30.05 16.15
C GLN A 135 -23.04 30.32 16.29
N PRO A 136 -22.32 30.56 15.18
CA PRO A 136 -20.92 30.96 15.23
C PRO A 136 -20.68 32.13 16.19
N GLY A 137 -19.68 31.98 17.05
CA GLY A 137 -19.32 32.98 18.07
C GLY A 137 -19.96 32.77 19.44
N SER A 138 -21.01 31.94 19.56
CA SER A 138 -21.56 31.56 20.87
C SER A 138 -20.58 30.73 21.69
N CYS A 139 -20.81 30.65 23.00
CA CYS A 139 -20.01 29.79 23.88
C CYS A 139 -20.12 28.32 23.44
N ALA A 140 -21.36 27.83 23.25
CA ALA A 140 -21.62 26.44 22.86
C ALA A 140 -20.94 26.07 21.53
N TYR A 141 -20.99 26.98 20.54
CA TYR A 141 -20.30 26.78 19.26
C TYR A 141 -18.80 26.58 19.45
N LYS A 142 -18.15 27.40 20.30
CA LYS A 142 -16.71 27.30 20.53
C LYS A 142 -16.32 25.97 21.16
N GLU A 143 -17.04 25.54 22.21
CA GLU A 143 -16.79 24.25 22.88
C GLU A 143 -16.94 23.06 21.91
N ILE A 144 -18.02 23.05 21.11
CA ILE A 144 -18.26 21.97 20.13
C ILE A 144 -17.18 22.01 19.04
N HIS A 145 -16.88 23.18 18.48
CA HIS A 145 -15.89 23.30 17.43
C HIS A 145 -14.48 22.90 17.92
N GLU A 146 -14.08 23.31 19.12
CA GLU A 146 -12.80 22.92 19.72
C GLU A 146 -12.72 21.42 20.00
N HIS A 147 -13.84 20.81 20.42
CA HIS A 147 -13.98 19.37 20.52
C HIS A 147 -13.71 18.70 19.17
N GLU A 148 -14.38 19.14 18.11
CA GLU A 148 -14.20 18.60 16.75
C GLU A 148 -12.77 18.78 16.21
N LEU A 149 -12.11 19.89 16.53
CA LEU A 149 -10.71 20.08 16.17
C LEU A 149 -9.76 19.08 16.84
N ARG A 150 -10.14 18.44 17.96
CA ARG A 150 -9.34 17.31 18.51
C ARG A 150 -9.44 16.07 17.63
N HIS A 151 -10.60 15.81 17.02
CA HIS A 151 -10.75 14.74 16.04
C HIS A 151 -9.90 14.99 14.79
N VAL A 152 -9.85 16.24 14.30
CA VAL A 152 -8.95 16.64 13.20
C VAL A 152 -7.49 16.32 13.54
N ARG A 153 -7.05 16.69 14.76
CA ARG A 153 -5.68 16.39 15.21
C ARG A 153 -5.43 14.88 15.32
N ALA A 154 -6.42 14.09 15.75
CA ALA A 154 -6.30 12.63 15.79
C ALA A 154 -6.10 12.02 14.40
N TYR A 155 -6.84 12.49 13.38
CA TYR A 155 -6.60 12.11 11.98
C TYR A 155 -5.17 12.42 11.53
N GLN A 156 -4.72 13.65 11.75
CA GLN A 156 -3.39 14.10 11.32
C GLN A 156 -2.27 13.32 12.03
N ALA A 157 -2.37 13.14 13.34
CA ALA A 157 -1.42 12.38 14.14
C ALA A 157 -1.36 10.91 13.73
N HIS A 158 -2.50 10.30 13.41
CA HIS A 158 -2.55 8.92 12.95
C HIS A 158 -1.86 8.73 11.60
N LEU A 159 -2.05 9.64 10.63
CA LEU A 159 -1.35 9.58 9.34
C LEU A 159 0.17 9.65 9.48
N LEU A 160 0.67 10.49 10.40
CA LEU A 160 2.09 10.57 10.71
C LEU A 160 2.62 9.27 11.30
N ARG A 161 1.86 8.68 12.24
CA ARG A 161 2.25 7.46 12.94
C ARG A 161 2.37 6.24 12.01
N ILE A 162 1.49 6.11 11.02
CA ILE A 162 1.47 4.94 10.12
C ILE A 162 2.41 5.06 8.91
N GLU A 163 2.99 6.25 8.65
CA GLU A 163 3.76 6.54 7.44
C GLU A 163 4.92 5.55 7.24
N GLN A 164 5.72 5.33 8.28
CA GLN A 164 6.88 4.44 8.22
C GLN A 164 6.48 2.98 7.99
N GLU A 165 5.47 2.48 8.71
CA GLU A 165 4.99 1.10 8.56
C GLU A 165 4.41 0.84 7.17
N LEU A 166 3.67 1.81 6.62
CA LEU A 166 3.17 1.76 5.24
C LEU A 166 4.33 1.76 4.23
N ALA A 167 5.31 2.65 4.41
CA ALA A 167 6.47 2.74 3.54
C ALA A 167 7.24 1.42 3.52
N ASP A 168 7.50 0.82 4.68
CA ASP A 168 8.24 -0.43 4.77
C ASP A 168 7.45 -1.60 4.18
N THR A 169 6.14 -1.64 4.40
CA THR A 169 5.27 -2.69 3.83
C THR A 169 5.24 -2.63 2.31
N LEU A 170 5.10 -1.44 1.74
CA LEU A 170 5.10 -1.26 0.29
C LEU A 170 6.50 -1.52 -0.30
N LYS A 171 7.57 -1.03 0.34
CA LYS A 171 8.95 -1.30 -0.09
C LYS A 171 9.24 -2.80 -0.13
N ARG A 172 8.86 -3.56 0.90
CA ARG A 172 9.03 -5.03 0.91
C ARG A 172 8.35 -5.73 -0.28
N ARG A 173 7.24 -5.18 -0.79
CA ARG A 173 6.56 -5.75 -1.96
C ARG A 173 7.18 -5.32 -3.28
N PHE A 174 7.46 -4.03 -3.43
CA PHE A 174 7.71 -3.41 -4.72
C PHE A 174 9.19 -3.14 -5.00
N VAL A 175 10.00 -2.94 -3.96
CA VAL A 175 11.45 -2.71 -4.07
C VAL A 175 12.17 -4.05 -3.96
N THR A 176 12.47 -4.62 -5.11
CA THR A 176 13.22 -5.87 -5.26
C THR A 176 14.68 -5.59 -5.62
N ASP A 177 15.56 -6.56 -5.40
CA ASP A 177 17.00 -6.44 -5.70
C ASP A 177 17.30 -6.18 -7.19
N GLY A 178 16.34 -6.46 -8.08
CA GLY A 178 16.42 -6.18 -9.51
C GLY A 178 15.05 -5.86 -10.13
N PRO A 179 14.99 -5.58 -11.45
CA PRO A 179 13.74 -5.32 -12.15
C PRO A 179 12.84 -6.56 -12.15
N TRP A 180 11.54 -6.32 -12.30
CA TRP A 180 10.55 -7.38 -12.45
C TRP A 180 10.72 -8.04 -13.81
N ARG A 181 10.57 -9.37 -13.89
CA ARG A 181 10.68 -10.11 -15.14
C ARG A 181 9.37 -10.81 -15.45
N GLY A 182 8.94 -10.78 -16.71
CA GLY A 182 7.69 -11.41 -17.12
C GLY A 182 7.44 -11.35 -18.62
N PRO A 183 6.31 -11.86 -19.10
CA PRO A 183 5.94 -11.76 -20.50
C PRO A 183 5.75 -10.29 -20.91
N VAL A 184 6.09 -9.97 -22.16
CA VAL A 184 5.96 -8.62 -22.72
C VAL A 184 4.54 -8.06 -22.54
N GLY A 185 4.45 -6.78 -22.18
CA GLY A 185 3.22 -6.02 -22.10
C GLY A 185 2.37 -6.29 -20.85
N GLN A 186 2.84 -7.11 -19.91
CA GLN A 186 2.04 -7.48 -18.74
C GLN A 186 2.39 -6.70 -17.47
N ALA A 187 3.61 -6.14 -17.36
CA ALA A 187 4.05 -5.52 -16.10
C ALA A 187 3.12 -4.40 -15.63
N ARG A 188 2.69 -3.53 -16.55
CA ARG A 188 1.82 -2.39 -16.25
C ARG A 188 0.43 -2.83 -15.78
N ALA A 189 -0.22 -3.73 -16.52
CA ALA A 189 -1.58 -4.18 -16.20
C ALA A 189 -1.61 -4.92 -14.85
N ARG A 190 -0.64 -5.80 -14.61
CA ARG A 190 -0.51 -6.53 -13.35
C ARG A 190 -0.26 -5.60 -12.16
N LEU A 191 0.62 -4.60 -12.34
CA LEU A 191 0.87 -3.61 -11.29
C LEU A 191 -0.40 -2.82 -10.97
N GLN A 192 -1.10 -2.30 -11.97
CA GLN A 192 -2.31 -1.51 -11.75
C GLN A 192 -3.38 -2.32 -11.00
N GLN A 193 -3.63 -3.54 -11.46
CA GLN A 193 -4.58 -4.44 -10.82
C GLN A 193 -4.21 -4.70 -9.35
N GLU A 194 -2.95 -5.00 -9.06
CA GLU A 194 -2.50 -5.24 -7.70
C GLU A 194 -2.66 -3.99 -6.81
N LEU A 195 -2.32 -2.81 -7.34
CA LEU A 195 -2.46 -1.56 -6.62
C LEU A 195 -3.93 -1.28 -6.25
N GLU A 196 -4.86 -1.53 -7.17
CA GLU A 196 -6.30 -1.29 -6.97
C GLU A 196 -6.97 -2.33 -6.07
N GLU A 197 -6.74 -3.61 -6.33
CA GLU A 197 -7.46 -4.70 -5.68
C GLU A 197 -6.89 -5.04 -4.29
N ARG A 198 -5.57 -4.90 -4.11
CA ARG A 198 -4.89 -5.29 -2.88
C ARG A 198 -4.43 -4.10 -2.06
N TRP A 199 -3.74 -3.14 -2.66
CA TRP A 199 -3.04 -2.12 -1.89
C TRP A 199 -3.93 -0.92 -1.52
N ALA A 200 -4.82 -0.48 -2.40
CA ALA A 200 -5.76 0.60 -2.08
C ALA A 200 -6.65 0.26 -0.86
N PRO A 201 -7.28 -0.93 -0.79
CA PRO A 201 -8.07 -1.32 0.38
C PRO A 201 -7.22 -1.52 1.63
N TYR A 202 -6.00 -2.07 1.48
CA TYR A 202 -5.06 -2.21 2.58
C TYR A 202 -4.74 -0.85 3.22
N ILE A 203 -4.29 0.13 2.43
CA ILE A 203 -3.91 1.45 2.93
C ILE A 203 -5.12 2.16 3.57
N ARG A 204 -6.30 2.12 2.93
CA ARG A 204 -7.53 2.69 3.50
C ARG A 204 -7.88 2.08 4.86
N ARG A 205 -7.74 0.76 5.02
CA ARG A 205 -7.97 0.09 6.31
C ARG A 205 -6.98 0.56 7.37
N GLU A 206 -5.70 0.70 7.02
CA GLU A 206 -4.69 1.20 7.96
C GLU A 206 -4.98 2.65 8.39
N MET A 207 -5.44 3.50 7.47
CA MET A 207 -5.88 4.86 7.78
C MET A 207 -7.12 4.86 8.71
N ASN A 208 -8.11 4.02 8.43
CA ASN A 208 -9.35 3.96 9.23
C ASN A 208 -9.16 3.38 10.63
N LYS A 209 -7.97 2.84 10.97
CA LYS A 209 -7.64 2.50 12.38
C LYS A 209 -7.61 3.72 13.30
N VAL A 210 -7.65 4.94 12.76
CA VAL A 210 -7.85 6.18 13.52
C VAL A 210 -9.12 6.16 14.38
N ASP A 211 -10.15 5.40 13.98
CA ASP A 211 -11.42 5.31 14.70
C ASP A 211 -11.21 4.94 16.19
N ALA A 212 -10.20 4.12 16.49
CA ALA A 212 -9.86 3.76 17.87
C ALA A 212 -9.34 4.97 18.68
N ALA A 213 -8.54 5.84 18.07
CA ALA A 213 -8.07 7.06 18.71
C ALA A 213 -9.19 8.10 18.85
N GLN A 214 -10.10 8.18 17.88
CA GLN A 214 -11.28 9.06 17.96
C GLN A 214 -12.22 8.63 19.10
N ALA A 215 -12.43 7.32 19.29
CA ALA A 215 -13.24 6.81 20.39
C ALA A 215 -12.71 7.19 21.79
N LEU A 216 -11.41 7.44 21.94
CA LEU A 216 -10.82 7.93 23.19
C LEU A 216 -11.11 9.41 23.46
N ILE A 217 -11.52 10.17 22.44
CA ILE A 217 -11.95 11.57 22.56
C ILE A 217 -13.42 11.63 22.99
N ASP A 218 -14.25 10.76 22.40
CA ASP A 218 -15.71 10.72 22.58
C ASP A 218 -16.14 9.92 23.82
N THR A 219 -15.59 10.29 24.99
CA THR A 219 -15.93 9.62 26.26
C THR A 219 -17.28 10.08 26.82
N PRO A 220 -18.00 9.25 27.60
CA PRO A 220 -19.20 9.66 28.33
C PRO A 220 -18.99 10.91 29.19
N GLU A 221 -17.83 11.02 29.85
CA GLU A 221 -17.43 12.14 30.67
C GLU A 221 -17.28 13.42 29.83
N GLU A 222 -16.70 13.30 28.64
CA GLU A 222 -16.57 14.41 27.70
C GLU A 222 -17.94 14.90 27.20
N TYR A 223 -18.86 13.99 26.90
CA TYR A 223 -20.23 14.36 26.55
C TYR A 223 -20.94 15.11 27.68
N ALA A 224 -20.74 14.68 28.94
CA ALA A 224 -21.30 15.36 30.10
C ALA A 224 -20.71 16.76 30.27
N ARG A 225 -19.38 16.89 30.17
CA ARG A 225 -18.67 18.19 30.24
C ARG A 225 -19.22 19.18 29.21
N VAL A 226 -19.31 18.76 27.94
CA VAL A 226 -19.80 19.64 26.86
C VAL A 226 -21.28 19.98 27.07
N ALA A 227 -22.12 19.04 27.51
CA ALA A 227 -23.54 19.29 27.76
C ALA A 227 -23.81 20.27 28.92
N GLU A 228 -22.94 20.30 29.93
CA GLU A 228 -23.03 21.19 31.09
C GLU A 228 -22.32 22.54 30.88
N SER A 229 -21.51 22.66 29.82
CA SER A 229 -20.82 23.89 29.45
C SER A 229 -21.79 25.04 29.14
N CYS A 230 -21.26 26.26 29.13
CA CYS A 230 -21.99 27.46 28.70
C CYS A 230 -23.29 27.70 29.47
N GLY A 231 -23.29 27.43 30.78
CA GLY A 231 -24.47 27.60 31.64
C GLY A 231 -25.65 26.69 31.25
N GLY A 232 -25.38 25.55 30.61
CA GLY A 232 -26.40 24.59 30.17
C GLY A 232 -27.12 24.99 28.88
N GLU A 233 -26.62 25.97 28.13
CA GLU A 233 -27.14 26.36 26.81
C GLU A 233 -27.27 25.15 25.88
N VAL A 234 -26.23 24.30 25.85
CA VAL A 234 -26.17 23.08 25.03
C VAL A 234 -27.36 22.17 25.32
N LYS A 235 -27.65 21.90 26.59
CA LYS A 235 -28.75 21.06 27.04
C LYS A 235 -30.14 21.65 26.73
N ARG A 236 -30.26 22.98 26.72
CA ARG A 236 -31.53 23.67 26.43
C ARG A 236 -31.91 23.61 24.95
N LEU A 237 -30.92 23.69 24.05
CA LEU A 237 -31.14 23.69 22.60
C LEU A 237 -31.33 22.28 22.00
N THR A 238 -31.04 21.23 22.78
CA THR A 238 -31.03 19.83 22.36
C THR A 238 -32.18 19.00 22.96
N ARG A 239 -33.02 19.64 23.79
CA ARG A 239 -34.24 19.05 24.38
C ARG A 239 -35.40 18.98 23.41
#